data_AF-A0AAU5DID9-F1
#
_entry.id   AF-A0AAU5DID9-F1
#
_cell.length_a   1.000
_cell.length_b   1.000
_cell.length_c   1.000
_cell.angle_alpha   90.00
_cell.angle_beta   90.00
_cell.angle_gamma   90.00
#
_symmetry.space_group_name_H-M   'P 1'
#
loop_
_entity.id
_entity.type
_entity.pdbx_description
1 polymer ?
#
loop_
_entity_poly.entity_id
_entity_poly.type
_entity_poly.pdbx_seq_one_letter_code
_entity_poly.pdbx_strand_id
1 'polypeptide(L)' 'MLSADVPDDIWHPAAFVEHRLREQLPPEIPLHRLPPAAPAPDRIVHPLQNCESCDRAYRAPTRGHCPACHPDPETGA' A
#
# COMPACT_ATOMS: atom_id res chain seq x y z
N MET A 1 5.14 -0.11 15.39
CA MET A 1 4.83 -1.54 15.33
C MET A 1 4.45 -1.98 16.74
N LEU A 2 3.25 -2.52 16.98
CA LEU A 2 2.75 -2.73 18.36
C LEU A 2 3.57 -3.73 19.20
N SER A 3 4.39 -4.57 18.56
CA SER A 3 5.16 -5.65 19.20
C SER A 3 6.59 -5.29 19.59
N ALA A 4 7.07 -4.08 19.29
CA ALA A 4 8.50 -3.76 19.39
C ALA A 4 9.01 -3.45 20.81
N ASP A 5 8.11 -3.35 21.79
CA ASP A 5 8.43 -2.93 23.16
C ASP A 5 7.56 -3.71 24.15
N VAL A 6 7.65 -5.04 24.07
CA VAL A 6 6.94 -5.98 24.95
C VAL A 6 7.96 -6.44 25.99
N PRO A 7 7.76 -6.16 27.30
CA PRO A 7 8.67 -6.67 28.33
C PRO A 7 8.69 -8.20 28.35
N ASP A 8 9.85 -8.80 28.65
CA ASP A 8 10.04 -10.25 28.63
C ASP A 8 9.17 -11.03 29.64
N ASP A 9 8.76 -10.38 30.75
CA ASP A 9 7.96 -11.00 31.81
C ASP A 9 6.62 -10.25 31.96
N ILE A 10 5.56 -10.81 31.38
CA ILE A 10 4.20 -10.27 31.48
C ILE A 10 3.23 -11.36 31.91
N TRP A 11 2.55 -11.12 33.03
CA TRP A 11 1.58 -12.05 33.60
C TRP A 11 0.28 -12.15 32.78
N HIS A 12 -0.08 -11.07 32.08
CA HIS A 12 -1.30 -10.97 31.29
C HIS A 12 -1.04 -10.35 29.91
N PRO A 13 -0.42 -11.11 28.98
CA PRO A 13 -0.06 -10.60 27.66
C PRO A 13 -1.28 -10.11 26.85
N ALA A 14 -2.42 -10.77 26.97
CA ALA A 14 -3.65 -10.34 26.28
C ALA A 14 -4.16 -8.98 26.78
N ALA A 15 -4.18 -8.77 28.11
CA ALA A 15 -4.59 -7.49 28.70
C ALA A 15 -3.62 -6.36 28.34
N PHE A 16 -2.31 -6.65 28.26
CA PHE A 16 -1.31 -5.69 27.82
C PHE A 16 -1.53 -5.25 26.36
N VAL A 17 -1.81 -6.20 25.46
CA VAL A 17 -2.13 -5.88 24.06
C VAL A 17 -3.42 -5.06 23.95
N GLU A 18 -4.46 -5.42 24.71
CA GLU A 18 -5.71 -4.66 24.73
C GLU A 18 -5.49 -3.22 25.20
N HIS A 19 -4.75 -3.04 26.30
CA HIS A 19 -4.40 -1.73 26.84
C HIS A 19 -3.61 -0.89 25.82
N ARG A 20 -2.57 -1.47 25.20
CA ARG A 20 -1.82 -0.76 24.16
C ARG A 20 -2.67 -0.40 22.94
N LEU A 21 -3.52 -1.31 22.50
CA LEU A 21 -4.41 -1.05 21.37
C LEU A 21 -5.34 0.11 21.71
N ARG A 22 -5.88 0.18 22.93
CA ARG A 22 -6.78 1.24 23.36
C ARG A 22 -6.07 2.58 23.54
N GLU A 23 -4.90 2.60 24.14
CA GLU A 23 -4.19 3.84 24.46
C GLU A 23 -3.41 4.43 23.28
N GLN A 24 -2.89 3.58 22.38
CA GLN A 24 -2.10 4.00 21.23
C GLN A 24 -2.91 4.03 19.94
N LEU A 25 -4.23 3.79 20.00
CA LEU A 25 -5.07 3.97 18.83
C LEU A 25 -5.02 5.45 18.42
N PRO A 26 -4.65 5.76 17.17
CA PRO A 26 -4.88 7.10 16.68
C PRO A 26 -6.38 7.41 16.79
N PRO A 27 -6.75 8.67 17.12
CA PRO A 27 -8.15 9.05 17.21
C PRO A 27 -8.86 8.73 15.89
N GLU A 28 -10.11 8.27 15.97
CA GLU A 28 -10.90 7.98 14.78
C GLU A 28 -10.93 9.20 13.86
N ILE A 29 -10.57 8.97 12.59
CA ILE A 29 -10.60 10.02 11.59
C ILE A 29 -12.07 10.27 11.24
N PRO A 30 -12.59 11.51 11.41
CA PRO A 30 -13.97 11.80 11.06
C PRO A 30 -14.26 11.46 9.60
N LEU A 31 -15.41 10.85 9.33
CA LEU A 31 -15.76 10.36 7.98
C LEU A 31 -15.67 11.45 6.89
N HIS A 32 -15.95 12.71 7.24
CA HIS A 32 -15.85 13.84 6.30
C HIS A 32 -14.41 14.21 5.90
N ARG A 33 -13.39 13.73 6.62
CA ARG A 33 -11.97 13.89 6.26
C ARG A 33 -11.42 12.72 5.45
N LEU A 34 -12.15 11.61 5.35
CA LEU A 34 -11.73 10.50 4.51
C LEU A 34 -11.93 10.89 3.04
N PRO A 35 -10.96 10.59 2.16
CA PRO A 35 -11.21 10.69 0.73
C PRO A 35 -12.37 9.76 0.36
N PRO A 36 -13.20 10.15 -0.63
CA PRO A 36 -14.29 9.30 -1.09
C PRO A 36 -13.75 7.91 -1.47
N ALA A 37 -14.44 6.85 -1.02
CA ALA A 37 -14.04 5.47 -1.25
C ALA A 37 -14.09 5.08 -2.75
N ALA A 38 -14.84 5.84 -3.54
CA ALA A 38 -14.87 5.69 -4.99
C ALA A 38 -13.73 6.50 -5.63
N PRO A 39 -13.05 5.94 -6.66
CA PRO A 39 -12.18 6.76 -7.48
C PRO A 39 -12.97 7.97 -7.99
N ALA A 40 -12.35 9.15 -7.97
CA ALA A 40 -12.93 10.35 -8.58
C ALA A 40 -13.38 10.00 -10.02
N PRO A 41 -14.52 10.52 -10.49
CA PRO A 41 -15.09 10.15 -11.79
C PRO A 41 -14.11 10.37 -12.96
N ASP A 42 -13.13 11.26 -12.80
CA ASP A 42 -12.09 11.55 -13.80
C ASP A 42 -10.84 10.67 -13.72
N ARG A 43 -10.76 9.72 -12.79
CA ARG A 43 -9.57 8.87 -12.65
C ARG A 43 -9.68 7.64 -13.56
N ILE A 44 -9.03 7.70 -14.72
CA ILE A 44 -8.83 6.53 -15.58
C ILE A 44 -7.91 5.53 -14.85
N VAL A 45 -8.48 4.42 -14.41
CA VAL A 45 -7.71 3.30 -13.84
C VAL A 45 -7.40 2.31 -14.97
N HIS A 46 -6.15 2.30 -15.41
CA HIS A 46 -5.70 1.32 -16.41
C HIS A 46 -5.69 -0.11 -15.80
N PRO A 47 -6.02 -1.13 -16.62
CA PRO A 47 -5.99 -2.52 -16.19
C PRO A 47 -4.59 -2.92 -15.71
N LEU A 48 -4.54 -3.81 -14.71
CA LEU A 48 -3.31 -4.41 -14.22
C LEU A 48 -2.97 -5.64 -15.07
N GLN A 49 -1.71 -5.77 -15.48
CA GLN A 49 -1.22 -6.85 -16.32
C GLN A 49 0.26 -7.12 -16.05
N ASN A 50 0.75 -8.33 -16.37
CA ASN A 50 2.16 -8.68 -16.23
C ASN A 50 2.93 -8.44 -17.53
N CYS A 51 4.19 -8.04 -17.38
CA CYS A 51 5.12 -7.86 -18.49
C CYS A 51 5.53 -9.21 -19.09
N GLU A 52 5.52 -9.33 -20.41
CA GLU A 52 5.88 -10.58 -21.09
C GLU A 52 7.38 -10.92 -20.98
N SER A 53 8.27 -9.94 -20.76
CA SER A 53 9.72 -10.19 -20.65
C SER A 53 10.23 -10.41 -19.24
N CYS A 54 9.63 -9.76 -18.23
CA CYS A 54 10.16 -9.76 -16.86
C CYS A 54 9.13 -10.12 -15.78
N ASP A 55 7.91 -10.48 -16.18
CA ASP A 55 6.78 -10.88 -15.33
C ASP A 55 6.41 -9.88 -14.21
N ARG A 56 6.87 -8.62 -14.32
CA ARG A 56 6.48 -7.55 -13.38
C ARG A 56 5.08 -7.06 -13.69
N ALA A 57 4.27 -6.91 -12.64
CA ALA A 57 2.97 -6.27 -12.71
C ALA A 57 3.11 -4.77 -13.04
N TYR A 58 2.33 -4.29 -14.00
CA TYR A 58 2.25 -2.88 -14.37
C TYR A 58 0.84 -2.52 -14.86
N ARG A 59 0.54 -1.22 -14.98
CA ARG A 59 -0.77 -0.72 -15.46
C ARG A 59 -0.58 0.05 -16.75
N ALA A 60 -1.31 -0.34 -17.80
CA ALA A 60 -1.28 0.34 -19.10
C ALA A 60 -2.60 0.14 -19.85
N PRO A 61 -2.98 1.03 -20.79
CA PRO A 61 -4.19 0.88 -21.58
C PRO A 61 -4.15 -0.32 -22.53
N THR A 62 -2.96 -0.73 -22.98
CA THR A 62 -2.72 -1.82 -23.92
C THR A 62 -1.74 -2.83 -23.33
N ARG A 63 -1.86 -4.10 -23.71
CA ARG A 63 -0.90 -5.16 -23.37
C ARG A 63 0.47 -4.91 -24.03
N GLY A 64 1.54 -5.35 -23.38
CA GLY A 64 2.90 -5.24 -23.90
C GLY A 64 3.98 -5.34 -22.81
N HIS A 65 5.06 -4.59 -23.00
CA HIS A 65 6.19 -4.52 -22.09
C HIS A 65 5.99 -3.42 -21.03
N CYS A 66 6.50 -3.67 -19.82
CA CYS A 66 6.48 -2.64 -18.78
C CYS A 66 7.43 -1.47 -19.15
N PRO A 67 7.25 -0.27 -18.57
CA PRO A 67 8.09 0.88 -18.86
C PRO A 67 9.59 0.64 -18.59
N ALA A 68 9.90 -0.25 -17.65
CA ALA A 68 11.29 -0.63 -17.37
C ALA A 68 11.90 -1.51 -18.47
N CYS A 69 11.08 -2.27 -19.19
CA CYS A 69 11.50 -3.10 -20.33
C CYS A 69 11.36 -2.37 -21.67
N HIS A 70 10.70 -1.21 -21.70
CA HIS A 70 10.69 -0.32 -22.86
C HIS A 70 11.83 0.68 -22.68
N PRO A 71 13.05 0.41 -23.18
CA PRO A 71 14.08 1.43 -23.20
C PRO A 71 13.57 2.57 -24.09
N ASP A 72 13.38 3.75 -23.51
CA ASP A 72 13.44 4.97 -24.31
C ASP A 72 14.81 4.97 -25.03
N PRO A 73 14.88 5.17 -26.35
CA PRO A 73 16.13 5.22 -27.09
C PRO A 73 16.88 6.55 -26.86
N GLU A 74 17.10 6.94 -25.60
CA GLU A 74 18.00 8.02 -25.22
C GLU A 74 18.30 7.92 -23.72
N THR A 75 19.43 7.34 -23.32
CA THR A 75 20.62 8.16 -23.06
C THR A 75 21.85 7.26 -23.17
N GLY A 76 22.47 7.30 -24.35
CA GLY A 76 23.91 7.13 -24.47
C GLY A 76 24.52 8.51 -24.72
N ALA A 77 25.23 9.04 -23.74
CA ALA A 77 26.32 10.02 -23.86
C ALA A 77 27.05 10.12 -22.51
#